data_AF-A0A8T3Y4V0-F1
#
_entry.id   AF-A0A8T3Y4V0-F1
#
_cell.length_a   1.000
_cell.length_b   1.000
_cell.length_c   1.000
_cell.angle_alpha   90.00
_cell.angle_beta   90.00
_cell.angle_gamma   90.00
#
_symmetry.space_group_name_H-M   'P 1'
#
loop_
_entity.id
_entity.type
_entity.pdbx_description
1 polymer ?
#
loop_
_entity_poly.entity_id
_entity_poly.type
_entity_poly.pdbx_seq_one_letter_code
_entity_poly.pdbx_strand_id
1 'polypeptide(L)'
;MKRTDKQRADLTHQEDLSFAVMNLVSIEEHLAMTSVKTNKQEYLHILAAVRKLRVSLLKELVINPEGEIWCISKHLLAATMRLMETATKHIKTNPVKAHGLEKSAFDLYSLFWLVQKMPQKKRAARVTEVKA
;
A
#
# COMPACT_ATOMS: atom_id res chain seq x y z
N MET A 1 23.67 -15.52 -2.96
CA MET A 1 22.79 -16.70 -3.15
C MET A 1 21.78 -16.36 -4.25
N LYS A 2 21.71 -17.13 -5.35
CA LYS A 2 20.74 -16.90 -6.45
C LYS A 2 19.34 -17.32 -5.99
N ARG A 3 18.32 -16.49 -6.23
CA ARG A 3 16.91 -16.82 -5.94
C ARG A 3 16.40 -17.90 -6.90
N THR A 4 15.51 -18.76 -6.42
CA THR A 4 14.78 -19.74 -7.25
C THR A 4 13.71 -19.04 -8.11
N ASP A 5 13.26 -19.67 -9.20
CA ASP A 5 12.25 -19.09 -10.09
C ASP A 5 10.90 -18.87 -9.40
N LYS A 6 10.52 -19.76 -8.47
CA LYS A 6 9.35 -19.58 -7.60
C LYS A 6 9.47 -18.33 -6.73
N GLN A 7 10.62 -18.12 -6.07
CA GLN A 7 10.85 -16.93 -5.25
C GLN A 7 10.85 -15.64 -6.06
N ARG A 8 11.24 -15.69 -7.34
CA ARG A 8 11.16 -14.52 -8.24
C ARG A 8 9.71 -14.24 -8.63
N ALA A 9 8.96 -15.27 -9.01
CA ALA A 9 7.54 -15.14 -9.35
C ALA A 9 6.72 -14.60 -8.16
N ASP A 10 6.99 -15.10 -6.95
CA ASP A 10 6.34 -14.63 -5.71
C ASP A 10 6.62 -13.14 -5.46
N LEU A 11 7.84 -12.66 -5.77
CA LEU A 11 8.20 -11.25 -5.62
C LEU A 11 7.53 -10.36 -6.66
N THR A 12 7.57 -10.75 -7.93
CA THR A 12 6.90 -10.00 -9.00
C THR A 12 5.41 -9.88 -8.72
N HIS A 13 4.77 -10.96 -8.25
CA HIS A 13 3.37 -10.92 -7.83
C HIS A 13 3.11 -9.94 -6.68
N GLN A 14 3.96 -9.92 -5.65
CA GLN A 14 3.83 -8.99 -4.53
C GLN A 14 4.07 -7.53 -4.94
N GLU A 15 5.00 -7.28 -5.86
CA GLU A 15 5.25 -5.95 -6.42
C GLU A 15 4.03 -5.43 -7.18
N ASP A 16 3.47 -6.22 -8.10
CA ASP A 16 2.26 -5.88 -8.85
C ASP A 16 1.08 -5.61 -7.91
N LEU A 17 0.91 -6.46 -6.90
CA LEU A 17 -0.14 -6.31 -5.89
C LEU A 17 0.02 -5.02 -5.08
N SER A 18 1.26 -4.60 -4.79
CA SER A 18 1.52 -3.35 -4.08
C SER A 18 1.06 -2.13 -4.91
N PHE A 19 1.29 -2.13 -6.22
CA PHE A 19 0.79 -1.09 -7.13
C PHE A 19 -0.73 -1.12 -7.25
N ALA A 20 -1.36 -2.30 -7.25
CA ALA A 20 -2.81 -2.40 -7.20
C ALA A 20 -3.36 -1.74 -5.93
N VAL A 21 -2.74 -1.99 -4.77
CA VAL A 21 -3.12 -1.35 -3.51
C VAL A 21 -2.94 0.17 -3.53
N MET A 22 -1.82 0.67 -4.09
CA MET A 22 -1.60 2.11 -4.29
C MET A 22 -2.76 2.74 -5.08
N ASN A 23 -3.13 2.14 -6.21
CA ASN A 23 -4.22 2.62 -7.05
C ASN A 23 -5.58 2.58 -6.32
N LEU A 24 -5.86 1.54 -5.53
CA LEU A 24 -7.09 1.46 -4.75
C LEU A 24 -7.17 2.57 -3.68
N VAL A 25 -6.06 2.90 -3.02
CA VAL A 25 -6.01 4.06 -2.11
C VAL A 25 -6.33 5.35 -2.86
N SER A 26 -5.74 5.55 -4.04
CA SER A 26 -6.03 6.72 -4.88
C SER A 26 -7.52 6.79 -5.27
N ILE A 27 -8.13 5.66 -5.66
CA ILE A 27 -9.57 5.58 -5.95
C ILE A 27 -10.41 5.96 -4.73
N GLU A 28 -10.08 5.49 -3.52
CA GLU A 28 -10.77 5.89 -2.28
C GLU A 28 -10.78 7.42 -2.11
N GLU A 29 -9.64 8.08 -2.32
CA GLU A 29 -9.51 9.54 -2.22
C GLU A 29 -10.37 10.27 -3.26
N HIS A 30 -10.35 9.81 -4.51
CA HIS A 30 -11.13 10.39 -5.59
C HIS A 30 -12.65 10.22 -5.37
N LEU A 31 -13.10 9.05 -4.91
CA LEU A 31 -14.51 8.79 -4.60
C LEU A 31 -15.00 9.65 -3.43
N ALA A 32 -14.18 9.78 -2.37
CA ALA A 32 -14.50 10.63 -1.23
C ALA A 32 -14.70 12.08 -1.69
N MET A 33 -13.76 12.64 -2.45
CA MET A 33 -13.86 14.00 -2.96
C MET A 33 -15.02 14.19 -3.94
N THR A 34 -15.31 13.18 -4.78
CA THR A 34 -16.41 13.23 -5.74
C THR A 34 -17.77 13.24 -5.04
N SER A 35 -17.94 12.47 -3.95
CA SER A 35 -19.18 12.47 -3.17
C SER A 35 -19.52 13.88 -2.65
N VAL A 36 -18.51 14.61 -2.15
CA VAL A 36 -18.66 15.99 -1.67
C VAL A 36 -18.93 16.96 -2.82
N LYS A 37 -18.15 16.88 -3.90
CA LYS A 37 -18.28 17.79 -5.06
C LYS A 37 -19.62 17.69 -5.78
N THR A 38 -20.22 16.51 -5.77
CA THR A 38 -21.47 16.23 -6.50
C THR A 38 -22.69 16.13 -5.59
N ASN A 39 -22.48 16.10 -4.26
CA ASN A 39 -23.49 15.81 -3.25
C ASN A 39 -24.24 14.47 -3.48
N LYS A 40 -23.59 13.51 -4.14
CA LYS A 40 -24.14 12.18 -4.46
C LYS A 40 -23.58 11.13 -3.51
N GLN A 41 -24.45 10.57 -2.67
CA GLN A 41 -24.07 9.59 -1.64
C GLN A 41 -23.75 8.21 -2.24
N GLU A 42 -24.17 7.92 -3.47
CA GLU A 42 -23.90 6.67 -4.18
C GLU A 42 -22.40 6.39 -4.33
N TYR A 43 -21.58 7.45 -4.44
CA TYR A 43 -20.12 7.33 -4.46
C TYR A 43 -19.56 6.72 -3.16
N LEU A 44 -20.23 6.89 -2.02
CA LEU A 44 -19.81 6.28 -0.76
C LEU A 44 -20.05 4.76 -0.74
N HIS A 45 -21.07 4.27 -1.45
CA HIS A 45 -21.29 2.82 -1.61
C HIS A 45 -20.16 2.19 -2.43
N ILE A 46 -19.74 2.86 -3.52
CA ILE A 46 -18.59 2.43 -4.33
C ILE A 46 -17.31 2.50 -3.50
N LEU A 47 -17.10 3.58 -2.73
CA LEU A 47 -15.96 3.73 -1.85
C LEU A 47 -15.86 2.59 -0.85
N ALA A 48 -16.98 2.17 -0.24
CA ALA A 48 -17.01 1.05 0.68
C ALA A 48 -16.57 -0.27 0.01
N ALA A 49 -17.01 -0.52 -1.23
CA ALA A 49 -16.60 -1.70 -2.00
C ALA A 49 -15.11 -1.67 -2.35
N VAL A 50 -14.59 -0.53 -2.84
CA VAL A 50 -13.17 -0.33 -3.14
C VAL A 50 -12.33 -0.53 -1.89
N ARG A 51 -12.75 0.04 -0.76
CA ARG A 51 -12.07 -0.11 0.53
C ARG A 51 -12.02 -1.56 0.99
N LYS A 52 -13.10 -2.31 0.80
CA LYS A 52 -13.14 -3.75 1.11
C LYS A 52 -12.10 -4.52 0.28
N LEU A 53 -12.01 -4.22 -1.01
CA LEU A 53 -11.02 -4.82 -1.90
C LEU A 53 -9.58 -4.44 -1.48
N ARG A 54 -9.31 -3.16 -1.22
CA ARG A 54 -7.99 -2.70 -0.72
C ARG A 54 -7.59 -3.43 0.55
N VAL A 55 -8.50 -3.56 1.52
CA VAL A 55 -8.22 -4.30 2.77
C VAL A 55 -7.91 -5.76 2.48
N SER A 56 -8.60 -6.41 1.54
CA SER A 56 -8.32 -7.79 1.16
C SER A 56 -6.90 -7.94 0.61
N LEU A 57 -6.54 -7.13 -0.40
CA LEU A 57 -5.23 -7.21 -1.05
C LEU A 57 -4.08 -6.78 -0.11
N LEU A 58 -4.31 -5.78 0.75
CA LEU A 58 -3.29 -5.34 1.70
C LEU A 58 -2.96 -6.44 2.75
N LYS A 59 -3.88 -7.34 3.08
CA LYS A 59 -3.59 -8.49 3.96
C LYS A 59 -2.58 -9.47 3.37
N GLU A 60 -2.51 -9.57 2.04
CA GLU A 60 -1.56 -10.46 1.37
C GLU A 60 -0.14 -9.88 1.38
N LEU A 61 -0.03 -8.55 1.51
CA LEU A 61 1.24 -7.83 1.59
C LEU A 61 1.71 -7.65 3.04
N VAL A 62 0.78 -7.44 3.98
CA VAL A 62 1.08 -7.12 5.37
C VAL A 62 1.23 -8.36 6.24
N ILE A 63 2.48 -8.71 6.55
CA ILE A 63 2.83 -9.90 7.32
C ILE A 63 2.78 -9.59 8.83
N ASN A 64 1.94 -10.30 9.58
CA ASN A 64 1.85 -10.25 11.04
C ASN A 64 1.90 -8.82 11.63
N PRO A 65 0.95 -7.93 11.28
CA PRO A 65 1.03 -6.54 11.71
C PRO A 65 0.99 -6.41 13.24
N GLU A 66 2.06 -5.86 13.82
CA GLU A 66 2.10 -5.37 15.20
C GLU A 66 2.00 -3.83 15.22
N GLY A 67 1.36 -3.27 16.26
CA GLY A 67 1.16 -1.82 16.38
C GLY A 67 0.52 -1.19 15.13
N GLU A 68 1.18 -0.16 14.59
CA GLU A 68 0.70 0.62 13.45
C GLU A 68 1.20 0.11 12.08
N ILE A 69 1.83 -1.07 11.99
CA ILE A 69 2.40 -1.58 10.73
C ILE A 69 1.37 -1.54 9.59
N TRP A 70 0.14 -1.95 9.86
CA TRP A 70 -0.93 -1.91 8.86
C TRP A 70 -1.14 -0.51 8.26
N CYS A 71 -1.20 0.52 9.12
CA CYS A 71 -1.38 1.90 8.71
C CYS A 71 -0.11 2.44 8.04
N ILE A 72 1.06 2.18 8.62
CA ILE A 72 2.37 2.58 8.09
C ILE A 72 2.56 2.03 6.68
N SER A 73 2.33 0.73 6.45
CA SER A 73 2.44 0.11 5.13
C SER A 73 1.51 0.76 4.11
N LYS A 74 0.24 0.99 4.47
CA LYS A 74 -0.73 1.71 3.61
C LYS A 74 -0.24 3.13 3.27
N HIS A 75 0.26 3.86 4.26
CA HIS A 75 0.69 5.25 4.08
C HIS A 75 1.99 5.37 3.27
N LEU A 76 2.93 4.43 3.45
CA LEU A 76 4.14 4.35 2.62
C LEU A 76 3.78 4.12 1.15
N LEU A 77 2.92 3.14 0.86
CA LEU A 77 2.44 2.88 -0.50
C LEU A 77 1.74 4.10 -1.11
N ALA A 78 0.83 4.74 -0.37
CA ALA A 78 0.11 5.92 -0.84
C ALA A 78 1.06 7.10 -1.14
N ALA A 79 2.04 7.34 -0.26
CA ALA A 79 3.02 8.41 -0.44
C ALA A 79 3.96 8.13 -1.62
N THR A 80 4.41 6.88 -1.81
CA THR A 80 5.17 6.44 -3.00
C THR A 80 4.42 6.81 -4.28
N MET A 81 3.15 6.40 -4.40
CA MET A 81 2.34 6.70 -5.59
C MET A 81 2.22 8.19 -5.84
N ARG A 82 1.96 8.98 -4.79
CA ARG A 82 1.79 10.43 -4.92
C ARG A 82 3.07 11.13 -5.38
N LEU A 83 4.24 10.68 -4.89
CA LEU A 83 5.53 11.17 -5.36
C LEU A 83 5.82 10.79 -6.82
N MET A 84 5.52 9.55 -7.23
CA MET A 84 5.65 9.13 -8.63
C MET A 84 4.81 10.01 -9.56
N GLU A 85 3.53 10.22 -9.23
CA GLU A 85 2.63 11.06 -10.02
C GLU A 85 3.13 12.52 -10.09
N THR A 86 3.64 13.05 -8.98
CA THR A 86 4.20 14.41 -8.93
C THR A 86 5.50 14.53 -9.73
N ALA A 87 6.35 13.50 -9.69
CA ALA A 87 7.57 13.44 -10.47
C ALA A 87 7.26 13.49 -11.98
N THR A 88 6.28 12.71 -12.44
CA THR A 88 5.85 12.67 -13.85
C THR A 88 5.47 14.05 -14.38
N LYS A 89 4.83 14.90 -13.55
CA LYS A 89 4.46 16.27 -13.91
C LYS A 89 5.67 17.18 -14.15
N HIS A 90 6.84 16.85 -13.60
CA HIS A 90 8.07 17.62 -13.73
C HIS A 90 9.02 17.11 -14.82
N ILE A 91 8.79 15.94 -15.43
CA ILE A 91 9.74 15.32 -16.39
C ILE A 91 10.17 16.27 -17.52
N LYS A 92 9.22 17.04 -18.08
CA LYS A 92 9.52 17.94 -19.22
C LYS A 92 10.04 19.32 -18.80
N THR A 93 9.67 19.78 -17.60
CA THR A 93 9.88 21.18 -17.18
C THR A 93 11.02 21.32 -16.17
N ASN A 94 11.25 20.32 -15.34
CA ASN A 94 12.31 20.29 -14.35
C ASN A 94 12.77 18.83 -14.08
N PRO A 95 13.60 18.26 -14.97
CA PRO A 95 14.07 16.88 -14.86
C PRO A 95 14.83 16.58 -13.55
N VAL A 96 15.58 17.56 -13.03
CA VAL A 96 16.32 17.42 -11.77
C VAL A 96 15.34 17.21 -10.60
N LYS A 97 14.27 18.01 -10.54
CA LYS A 97 13.22 17.83 -9.52
C LYS A 97 12.47 16.52 -9.73
N ALA A 98 12.14 16.16 -10.96
CA ALA A 98 11.49 14.88 -11.27
C ALA A 98 12.30 13.70 -10.72
N HIS A 99 13.60 13.67 -11.01
CA HIS A 99 14.49 12.63 -10.52
C HIS A 99 14.60 12.59 -8.99
N GLY A 100 14.66 13.76 -8.33
CA GLY A 100 14.66 13.83 -6.86
C GLY A 100 13.38 13.25 -6.23
N LEU A 101 12.23 13.48 -6.85
CA LEU A 101 10.94 12.92 -6.42
C LEU A 101 10.86 11.40 -6.69
N GLU A 102 11.35 10.92 -7.83
CA GLU A 102 11.45 9.48 -8.13
C GLU A 102 12.31 8.75 -7.11
N LYS A 103 13.46 9.32 -6.75
CA LYS A 103 14.33 8.76 -5.71
C LYS A 103 13.60 8.69 -4.38
N SER A 104 12.90 9.77 -4.00
CA SER A 104 12.11 9.79 -2.76
C SER A 104 10.98 8.75 -2.77
N ALA A 105 10.32 8.55 -3.92
CA ALA A 105 9.30 7.51 -4.08
C ALA A 105 9.87 6.11 -3.91
N PHE A 106 11.04 5.86 -4.50
CA PHE A 106 11.78 4.60 -4.37
C PHE A 106 12.23 4.33 -2.93
N ASP A 107 12.70 5.37 -2.22
CA ASP A 107 13.09 5.25 -0.81
C ASP A 107 11.89 4.86 0.06
N LEU A 108 10.71 5.47 -0.12
CA LEU A 108 9.49 5.10 0.62
C LEU A 108 9.00 3.69 0.26
N TYR A 109 9.10 3.29 -1.00
CA TYR A 109 8.75 1.94 -1.43
C TYR A 109 9.68 0.89 -0.82
N SER A 110 10.97 1.21 -0.75
CA SER A 110 11.97 0.38 -0.08
C SER A 110 11.70 0.26 1.41
N LEU A 111 11.28 1.35 2.07
CA LEU A 111 10.88 1.33 3.47
C LEU A 111 9.65 0.45 3.69
N PHE A 112 8.68 0.45 2.79
CA PHE A 112 7.54 -0.47 2.85
C PHE A 112 8.03 -1.92 2.92
N TRP A 113 8.89 -2.36 2.00
CA TRP A 113 9.44 -3.72 2.03
C TRP A 113 10.33 -4.02 3.22
N LEU A 114 11.03 -3.02 3.76
CA LEU A 114 11.83 -3.17 4.97
C LEU A 114 10.92 -3.47 6.17
N VAL A 115 9.82 -2.72 6.32
CA VAL A 115 8.82 -2.94 7.38
C VAL A 115 8.28 -4.38 7.32
N GLN A 116 8.02 -4.91 6.13
CA GLN A 116 7.52 -6.28 5.95
C GLN A 116 8.53 -7.36 6.37
N LYS A 117 9.83 -7.04 6.41
CA LYS A 117 10.92 -7.96 6.76
C LYS A 117 11.38 -7.84 8.22
N MET A 118 10.88 -6.86 8.97
CA MET A 118 11.26 -6.68 10.36
C MET A 118 10.80 -7.88 11.21
N PRO A 119 11.61 -8.35 12.18
CA PRO A 119 11.20 -9.42 13.08
C PRO A 119 9.95 -9.02 13.86
N GLN A 120 8.86 -9.75 13.67
CA GLN A 120 7.60 -9.51 14.39
C GLN A 120 7.53 -10.45 15.60
N LYS A 121 7.06 -9.96 16.75
CA LYS A 121 6.78 -10.87 17.88
C LYS A 121 5.65 -11.81 17.48
N LYS A 122 5.87 -13.13 17.56
CA LYS A 122 4.79 -14.11 17.38
C LYS A 122 3.70 -13.79 18.41
N ARG A 123 2.48 -13.54 17.94
CA ARG A 123 1.32 -13.38 18.82
C ARG A 123 1.21 -14.65 19.67
N ALA A 124 1.29 -14.52 21.00
CA ALA A 124 1.03 -15.64 21.90
C ALA A 124 -0.35 -16.22 21.56
N ALA A 125 -0.43 -17.53 21.33
CA ALA A 125 -1.69 -18.20 21.12
C ALA A 125 -2.61 -17.87 22.31
N ARG A 126 -3.83 -17.36 22.02
CA ARG A 126 -4.85 -17.25 23.07
C ARG A 126 -5.10 -18.67 23.57
N VAL A 127 -4.66 -18.95 24.79
CA VAL A 127 -5.08 -20.13 25.54
C VAL A 127 -6.57 -19.92 25.83
N THR A 128 -7.44 -20.46 25.00
CA THR A 128 -8.86 -20.61 25.33
C THR A 128 -8.99 -21.84 26.23
N GLU A 129 -8.69 -21.68 27.52
CA GLU A 129 -9.29 -22.54 28.54
C GLU A 129 -10.67 -21.99 28.85
N VAL A 130 -11.69 -22.47 28.15
CA VAL A 130 -13.05 -22.51 28.70
C VAL A 130 -13.17 -23.89 29.33
N LYS A 131 -12.92 -23.97 30.64
CA LYS A 131 -13.31 -25.14 31.42
C LYS A 131 -14.81 -25.01 31.72
N ALA A 132 -15.50 -26.13 31.46
CA ALA A 132 -16.93 -26.35 31.65
C ALA A 132 -17.36 -26.21 33.11
#